data_AF-A0A7S9DW60-F1
#
_entry.id   AF-A0A7S9DW60-F1
#
_cell.length_a   1.000
_cell.length_b   1.000
_cell.length_c   1.000
_cell.angle_alpha   90.00
_cell.angle_beta   90.00
_cell.angle_gamma   90.00
#
_symmetry.space_group_name_H-M   'P 1'
#
loop_
_entity.id
_entity.type
_entity.pdbx_description
1 polymer ?
#
loop_
_entity_poly.entity_id
_entity_poly.type
_entity_poly.pdbx_seq_one_letter_code
_entity_poly.pdbx_strand_id
1 'polypeptide(L)'
;MTGQTVRALQKLKNLSVSTDIVVGGSYPWHEQLQAQIAERPDITLHHQCGYMARLMQQASLMISSGGTIHWERCISGLAGIVVTVADNQRATTAELARRKACCWLGDAGEVSQAQLTASIEQLLGAPATLNAMAKIAQNIVPRTGGAALVASHIRAFLRG
;
A
#
# COMPACT_ATOMS: atom_id res chain seq x y z
N MET A 1 6.64 -11.21 -0.53
CA MET A 1 5.65 -10.30 -1.16
C MET A 1 6.28 -9.42 -2.23
N THR A 2 7.24 -8.55 -1.91
CA THR A 2 7.87 -7.62 -2.89
C THR A 2 8.30 -8.27 -4.20
N GLY A 3 9.11 -9.34 -4.18
CA GLY A 3 9.52 -10.03 -5.41
C GLY A 3 8.37 -10.62 -6.22
N GLN A 4 7.29 -11.06 -5.56
CA GLN A 4 6.10 -11.57 -6.23
C GLN A 4 5.33 -10.44 -6.93
N THR A 5 5.21 -9.28 -6.27
CA THR A 5 4.63 -8.07 -6.86
C THR A 5 5.42 -7.61 -8.08
N VAL A 6 6.76 -7.59 -8.01
CA VAL A 6 7.61 -7.24 -9.17
C VAL A 6 7.38 -8.20 -10.33
N ARG A 7 7.33 -9.51 -10.08
CA ARG A 7 7.00 -10.49 -11.12
C ARG A 7 5.60 -10.29 -11.68
N ALA A 8 4.63 -9.87 -10.86
CA ALA A 8 3.28 -9.54 -11.32
C ALA A 8 3.28 -8.31 -12.24
N LEU A 9 4.04 -7.26 -11.89
CA LEU A 9 4.21 -6.05 -12.70
C LEU A 9 4.92 -6.34 -14.04
N GLN A 10 5.89 -7.25 -14.05
CA GLN A 10 6.57 -7.71 -15.27
C GLN A 10 5.63 -8.44 -16.25
N LYS A 11 4.46 -8.91 -15.80
CA LYS A 11 3.47 -9.59 -16.65
C LYS A 11 2.36 -8.68 -17.16
N LEU A 12 2.34 -7.39 -16.80
CA LEU A 12 1.38 -6.44 -17.35
C LEU A 12 1.59 -6.30 -18.86
N LYS A 13 0.59 -6.63 -19.66
CA LYS A 13 0.71 -6.67 -21.13
C LYS A 13 0.35 -5.36 -21.82
N ASN A 14 -0.54 -4.58 -21.20
CA ASN A 14 -1.26 -3.48 -21.87
C ASN A 14 -1.18 -2.14 -21.12
N LEU A 15 -0.32 -2.03 -20.11
CA LEU A 15 -0.22 -0.84 -19.27
C LEU A 15 1.25 -0.48 -19.07
N SER A 16 1.63 0.73 -19.47
CA SER A 16 2.87 1.36 -19.03
C SER A 16 2.59 2.07 -17.71
N VAL A 17 3.27 1.66 -16.64
CA VAL A 17 3.02 2.16 -15.29
C VAL A 17 4.37 2.47 -14.64
N SER A 18 4.60 3.76 -14.36
CA SER A 18 5.73 4.15 -13.51
C SER A 18 5.54 3.56 -12.11
N THR A 19 6.56 2.91 -11.57
CA THR A 19 6.48 2.20 -10.30
C THR A 19 7.60 2.62 -9.35
N ASP A 20 7.23 3.09 -8.17
CA ASP A 20 8.15 3.24 -7.05
C ASP A 20 8.12 1.98 -6.18
N ILE A 21 9.25 1.30 -6.04
CA ILE A 21 9.43 0.17 -5.14
C ILE A 21 10.17 0.66 -3.91
N VAL A 22 9.57 0.51 -2.73
CA VAL A 22 10.19 0.89 -1.46
C VAL A 22 10.53 -0.35 -0.65
N VAL A 23 11.78 -0.47 -0.21
CA VAL A 23 12.24 -1.54 0.69
C VAL A 23 12.98 -0.94 1.89
N GLY A 24 12.82 -1.57 3.06
CA GLY A 24 13.49 -1.13 4.29
C GLY A 24 14.98 -1.49 4.32
N GLY A 25 15.74 -0.85 5.22
CA GLY A 25 17.18 -1.02 5.36
C GLY A 25 17.65 -2.45 5.65
N SER A 26 16.78 -3.25 6.26
CA SER A 26 17.05 -4.66 6.57
C SER A 26 16.56 -5.63 5.48
N TYR A 27 16.16 -5.14 4.29
CA TYR A 27 15.65 -6.00 3.21
C TYR A 27 16.79 -6.81 2.58
N PRO A 28 16.86 -8.14 2.78
CA PRO A 28 18.06 -8.93 2.47
C PRO A 28 18.24 -9.19 0.97
N TRP A 29 17.22 -8.94 0.15
CA TRP A 29 17.22 -9.23 -1.29
C TRP A 29 17.38 -7.97 -2.14
N HIS A 30 18.02 -6.91 -1.62
CA HIS A 30 18.15 -5.63 -2.32
C HIS A 30 18.87 -5.77 -3.66
N GLU A 31 20.07 -6.37 -3.68
CA GLU A 31 20.87 -6.54 -4.90
C GLU A 31 20.14 -7.38 -5.95
N GLN A 32 19.49 -8.46 -5.52
CA GLN A 32 18.72 -9.35 -6.39
C GLN A 32 17.52 -8.62 -7.01
N LEU A 33 16.83 -7.80 -6.20
CA LEU A 33 15.73 -6.97 -6.66
C LEU A 33 16.21 -5.91 -7.65
N GLN A 34 17.35 -5.27 -7.39
CA GLN A 34 17.95 -4.30 -8.30
C GLN A 34 18.30 -4.93 -9.65
N ALA A 35 18.91 -6.12 -9.64
CA ALA A 35 19.20 -6.87 -10.87
C ALA A 35 17.91 -7.26 -11.61
N GLN A 36 16.85 -7.65 -10.89
CA GLN A 36 15.57 -8.04 -11.48
C GLN A 36 14.89 -6.89 -12.26
N ILE A 37 15.14 -5.64 -11.89
CA ILE A 37 14.51 -4.45 -12.49
C ILE A 37 15.48 -3.62 -13.36
N ALA A 38 16.70 -4.09 -13.60
CA ALA A 38 17.74 -3.31 -14.28
C ALA A 38 17.30 -2.79 -15.67
N GLU A 39 16.56 -3.60 -16.42
CA GLU A 39 16.06 -3.27 -17.76
C GLU A 39 14.68 -2.57 -17.74
N ARG A 40 14.25 -2.03 -16.59
CA ARG A 40 12.95 -1.41 -16.39
C ARG A 40 13.10 0.06 -15.99
N PRO A 41 13.27 0.98 -16.97
CA PRO A 41 13.45 2.40 -16.69
C PRO A 41 12.20 3.07 -16.09
N ASP A 42 11.05 2.40 -16.16
CA ASP A 42 9.79 2.79 -15.53
C ASP A 42 9.71 2.42 -14.05
N ILE A 43 10.70 1.72 -13.49
CA ILE A 43 10.74 1.29 -12.10
C ILE A 43 11.88 1.99 -11.36
N THR A 44 11.55 2.65 -10.25
CA THR A 44 12.53 3.25 -9.33
C THR A 44 12.56 2.48 -8.01
N LEU A 45 13.75 2.06 -7.56
CA LEU A 45 13.94 1.39 -6.28
C LEU A 45 14.45 2.37 -5.22
N HIS A 46 13.69 2.51 -4.14
CA HIS A 46 14.02 3.32 -2.97
C HIS A 46 14.40 2.40 -1.79
N HIS A 47 15.62 2.57 -1.28
CA HIS A 47 16.11 1.85 -0.11
C HIS A 47 16.10 2.78 1.11
N GLN A 48 15.40 2.38 2.18
CA GLN A 48 15.34 3.11 3.45
C GLN A 48 15.00 4.60 3.26
N CYS A 49 13.88 4.92 2.60
CA CYS A 49 13.52 6.32 2.34
C CYS A 49 12.75 6.97 3.50
N GLY A 50 13.07 8.24 3.79
CA GLY A 50 12.34 9.09 4.75
C GLY A 50 11.20 9.92 4.14
N TYR A 51 10.84 9.68 2.87
CA TYR A 51 9.91 10.51 2.10
C TYR A 51 8.71 9.71 1.55
N MET A 52 8.27 8.68 2.28
CA MET A 52 7.16 7.81 1.89
C MET A 52 5.86 8.58 1.58
N ALA A 53 5.55 9.61 2.37
CA ALA A 53 4.37 10.44 2.14
C ALA A 53 4.37 11.14 0.76
N ARG A 54 5.55 11.54 0.26
CA ARG A 54 5.70 12.13 -1.08
C ARG A 54 5.41 11.09 -2.17
N LEU A 55 5.94 9.88 -2.02
CA LEU A 55 5.69 8.79 -2.97
C LEU A 55 4.20 8.41 -2.98
N MET A 56 3.58 8.32 -1.80
CA MET A 56 2.14 8.06 -1.68
C MET A 56 1.29 9.15 -2.34
N GLN A 57 1.68 10.42 -2.22
CA GLN A 57 0.97 11.54 -2.86
C GLN A 57 1.04 11.47 -4.39
N GLN A 58 2.16 11.00 -4.95
CA GLN A 58 2.38 10.90 -6.39
C GLN A 58 1.76 9.64 -7.01
N ALA A 59 1.52 8.61 -6.19
CA ALA A 59 0.94 7.36 -6.63
C ALA A 59 -0.59 7.43 -6.79
N SER A 60 -1.12 6.61 -7.71
CA SER A 60 -2.56 6.35 -7.84
C SER A 60 -3.00 5.07 -7.13
N LEU A 61 -2.09 4.10 -7.01
CA LEU A 61 -2.34 2.79 -6.42
C LEU A 61 -1.13 2.36 -5.59
N MET A 62 -1.38 1.84 -4.38
CA MET A 62 -0.37 1.20 -3.54
C MET A 62 -0.58 -0.31 -3.49
N ILE A 63 0.52 -1.07 -3.54
CA ILE A 63 0.50 -2.52 -3.25
C ILE A 63 1.35 -2.72 -2.00
N SER A 64 0.75 -3.23 -0.93
CA SER A 64 1.45 -3.37 0.35
C SER A 64 0.96 -4.55 1.17
N SER A 65 1.69 -4.85 2.25
CA SER A 65 1.11 -5.61 3.34
C SER A 65 0.11 -4.78 4.13
N GLY A 66 -0.64 -5.43 5.02
CA GLY A 66 -1.39 -4.71 6.06
C GLY A 66 -0.48 -4.17 7.16
N GLY A 67 -1.07 -3.57 8.20
CA GLY A 67 -0.35 -3.00 9.35
C GLY A 67 -0.55 -1.49 9.47
N THR A 68 0.42 -0.80 10.09
CA THR A 68 0.36 0.66 10.31
C THR A 68 0.29 1.46 9.02
N ILE A 69 0.83 0.92 7.92
CA ILE A 69 0.79 1.52 6.59
C ILE A 69 -0.63 1.78 6.09
N HIS A 70 -1.64 1.06 6.61
CA HIS A 70 -3.04 1.37 6.34
C HIS A 70 -3.41 2.79 6.72
N TRP A 71 -2.94 3.28 7.86
CA TRP A 71 -3.29 4.60 8.36
C TRP A 71 -2.64 5.70 7.52
N GLU A 72 -1.37 5.52 7.16
CA GLU A 72 -0.61 6.43 6.28
C GLU A 72 -1.24 6.51 4.88
N ARG A 73 -1.54 5.35 4.29
CA ARG A 73 -2.21 5.27 2.97
C ARG A 73 -3.60 5.89 3.02
N CYS A 74 -4.40 5.54 4.03
CA CYS A 74 -5.76 6.06 4.19
C CYS A 74 -5.76 7.57 4.36
N ILE A 75 -4.96 8.14 5.27
CA ILE A 75 -4.95 9.60 5.45
C ILE A 75 -4.45 10.36 4.21
N SER A 76 -3.60 9.72 3.40
CA SER A 76 -3.15 10.23 2.11
C SER A 76 -4.19 10.10 0.99
N GLY A 77 -5.28 9.36 1.23
CA GLY A 77 -6.34 9.12 0.23
C GLY A 77 -5.90 8.19 -0.90
N LEU A 78 -5.00 7.25 -0.64
CA LEU A 78 -4.41 6.39 -1.67
C LEU A 78 -5.15 5.04 -1.76
N ALA A 79 -5.56 4.64 -2.97
CA ALA A 79 -6.14 3.33 -3.21
C ALA A 79 -5.10 2.22 -2.95
N GLY A 80 -5.55 1.02 -2.54
CA GLY A 80 -4.63 -0.03 -2.12
C GLY A 80 -5.06 -1.45 -2.52
N ILE A 81 -4.13 -2.22 -3.08
CA ILE A 81 -4.16 -3.68 -3.07
C ILE A 81 -3.36 -4.15 -1.86
N VAL A 82 -3.99 -4.96 -1.01
CA VAL A 82 -3.40 -5.40 0.25
C VAL A 82 -3.32 -6.92 0.29
N VAL A 83 -2.18 -7.43 0.73
CA VAL A 83 -1.95 -8.86 1.01
C VAL A 83 -1.47 -8.99 2.44
N THR A 84 -2.14 -9.77 3.26
CA THR A 84 -1.77 -9.93 4.68
C THR A 84 -0.60 -10.90 4.81
N VAL A 85 0.42 -10.53 5.59
CA VAL A 85 1.64 -11.37 5.80
C VAL A 85 1.76 -11.90 7.23
N ALA A 86 0.87 -11.46 8.12
CA ALA A 86 0.83 -11.87 9.52
C ALA A 86 -0.62 -11.76 10.04
N ASP A 87 -0.98 -12.61 11.00
CA ASP A 87 -2.35 -12.70 11.52
C ASP A 87 -2.86 -11.39 12.11
N ASN A 88 -1.98 -10.63 12.76
CA ASN A 88 -2.30 -9.33 13.34
C ASN A 88 -2.69 -8.26 12.30
N GLN A 89 -2.52 -8.52 11.00
CA GLN A 89 -2.94 -7.62 9.93
C GLN A 89 -4.34 -7.95 9.41
N ARG A 90 -4.86 -9.16 9.66
CA ARG A 90 -6.08 -9.69 9.01
C ARG A 90 -7.32 -8.91 9.39
N ALA A 91 -7.58 -8.74 10.69
CA ALA A 91 -8.80 -8.08 11.18
C ALA A 91 -8.94 -6.63 10.64
N THR A 92 -7.86 -5.84 10.75
CA THR A 92 -7.87 -4.46 10.23
C THR A 92 -8.02 -4.42 8.72
N THR A 93 -7.33 -5.30 7.99
CA THR A 93 -7.42 -5.34 6.52
C THR A 93 -8.80 -5.77 6.04
N ALA A 94 -9.40 -6.77 6.70
CA ALA A 94 -10.75 -7.24 6.40
C ALA A 94 -11.79 -6.12 6.58
N GLU A 95 -11.70 -5.34 7.65
CA GLU A 95 -12.61 -4.21 7.88
C GLU A 95 -12.44 -3.10 6.83
N LEU A 96 -11.21 -2.76 6.47
CA LEU A 96 -10.94 -1.79 5.41
C LEU A 96 -11.48 -2.27 4.05
N ALA A 97 -11.33 -3.55 3.74
CA ALA A 97 -11.88 -4.15 2.53
C ALA A 97 -13.42 -4.14 2.54
N ARG A 98 -14.04 -4.49 3.67
CA ARG A 98 -15.51 -4.42 3.86
C ARG A 98 -16.05 -3.02 3.61
N ARG A 99 -15.30 -2.00 4.05
CA ARG A 99 -15.61 -0.57 3.80
C ARG A 99 -15.27 -0.10 2.38
N LYS A 100 -14.69 -0.95 1.53
CA LYS A 100 -14.19 -0.64 0.17
C LYS A 100 -13.03 0.37 0.16
N ALA A 101 -12.27 0.46 1.25
CA ALA A 101 -11.09 1.32 1.36
C ALA A 101 -9.80 0.68 0.81
N CYS A 102 -9.83 -0.62 0.52
CA CYS A 102 -8.79 -1.36 -0.18
C CYS A 102 -9.37 -2.60 -0.87
N CYS A 103 -8.63 -3.15 -1.84
CA CYS A 103 -8.80 -4.50 -2.34
C CYS A 103 -7.90 -5.44 -1.53
N TRP A 104 -8.49 -6.31 -0.70
CA TRP A 104 -7.73 -7.34 0.01
C TRP A 104 -7.75 -8.64 -0.78
N LEU A 105 -6.57 -9.18 -1.10
CA LEU A 105 -6.44 -10.41 -1.88
C LEU A 105 -6.38 -11.69 -1.04
N GLY A 106 -6.25 -11.55 0.27
CA GLY A 106 -6.05 -12.66 1.21
C GLY A 106 -4.65 -12.69 1.81
N ASP A 107 -4.29 -13.85 2.36
CA ASP A 107 -3.03 -14.09 3.03
C ASP A 107 -1.92 -14.45 2.02
N ALA A 108 -0.68 -14.03 2.28
CA ALA A 108 0.42 -14.11 1.32
C ALA A 108 0.73 -15.53 0.83
N GLY A 109 0.41 -16.57 1.60
CA GLY A 109 0.55 -17.97 1.21
C GLY A 109 -0.49 -18.46 0.20
N GLU A 110 -1.60 -17.72 0.04
CA GLU A 110 -2.75 -18.09 -0.79
C GLU A 110 -2.84 -17.22 -2.05
N VAL A 111 -2.24 -16.04 -2.03
CA VAL A 111 -2.26 -15.10 -3.15
C VAL A 111 -1.27 -15.54 -4.22
N SER A 112 -1.79 -15.84 -5.40
CA SER A 112 -0.99 -16.15 -6.59
C SER A 112 -0.52 -14.87 -7.31
N GLN A 113 0.55 -15.02 -8.11
CA GLN A 113 1.01 -13.93 -8.99
C GLN A 113 -0.06 -13.52 -10.01
N ALA A 114 -0.86 -14.47 -10.51
CA ALA A 114 -1.92 -14.19 -11.48
C ALA A 114 -3.03 -13.33 -10.87
N GLN A 115 -3.44 -13.60 -9.62
CA GLN A 115 -4.40 -12.77 -8.90
C GLN A 115 -3.87 -11.34 -8.70
N LEU A 116 -2.58 -11.19 -8.35
CA LEU A 116 -1.95 -9.87 -8.25
C LEU A 116 -1.99 -9.12 -9.58
N THR A 117 -1.51 -9.73 -10.67
CA THR A 117 -1.51 -9.11 -12.01
C THR A 117 -2.93 -8.69 -12.42
N ALA A 118 -3.91 -9.59 -12.32
CA ALA A 118 -5.29 -9.29 -12.68
C ALA A 118 -5.89 -8.15 -11.85
N SER A 119 -5.61 -8.10 -10.54
CA SER A 119 -6.11 -7.04 -9.65
C SER A 119 -5.50 -5.67 -9.98
N ILE A 120 -4.21 -5.65 -10.36
CA ILE A 120 -3.52 -4.44 -10.80
C ILE A 120 -4.15 -3.94 -12.10
N GLU A 121 -4.29 -4.81 -13.10
CA GLU A 121 -4.90 -4.45 -14.40
C GLU A 121 -6.34 -3.96 -14.23
N GLN A 122 -7.13 -4.64 -13.40
CA GLN A 122 -8.52 -4.26 -13.13
C GLN A 122 -8.62 -2.86 -12.50
N LEU A 123 -7.83 -2.56 -11.47
CA LEU A 123 -7.92 -1.27 -10.77
C LEU A 123 -7.36 -0.12 -11.61
N LEU A 124 -6.22 -0.33 -12.29
CA LEU A 124 -5.64 0.69 -13.17
C LEU A 124 -6.50 0.92 -14.43
N GLY A 125 -7.17 -0.12 -14.92
CA GLY A 125 -8.14 -0.04 -16.02
C GLY A 125 -9.50 0.56 -15.64
N ALA A 126 -9.76 0.80 -14.35
CA ALA A 126 -11.01 1.36 -13.84
C ALA A 126 -10.80 2.63 -13.00
N PRO A 127 -10.44 3.78 -13.61
CA PRO A 127 -10.14 5.02 -12.88
C PRO A 127 -11.24 5.47 -11.92
N ALA A 128 -12.51 5.28 -12.29
CA ALA A 128 -13.64 5.62 -11.43
C ALA A 128 -13.65 4.78 -10.13
N THR A 129 -13.37 3.48 -10.22
CA THR A 129 -13.28 2.57 -9.07
C THR A 129 -12.10 2.95 -8.18
N LEU A 130 -10.95 3.22 -8.79
CA LEU A 130 -9.74 3.62 -8.08
C LEU A 130 -9.94 4.95 -7.32
N ASN A 131 -10.53 5.96 -7.97
CA ASN A 131 -10.85 7.24 -7.35
C ASN A 131 -11.90 7.12 -6.23
N ALA A 132 -12.90 6.25 -6.40
CA ALA A 132 -13.88 5.98 -5.36
C ALA A 132 -13.23 5.33 -4.12
N MET A 133 -12.36 4.34 -4.33
CA MET A 133 -11.59 3.70 -3.25
C MET A 133 -10.69 4.70 -2.52
N ALA A 134 -9.97 5.53 -3.25
CA ALA A 134 -9.14 6.62 -2.72
C ALA A 134 -9.94 7.57 -1.81
N LYS A 135 -11.11 8.02 -2.27
CA LYS A 135 -12.01 8.90 -1.50
C LYS A 135 -12.54 8.24 -0.24
N ILE A 136 -12.85 6.94 -0.29
CA ILE A 136 -13.26 6.18 0.89
C ILE A 136 -12.10 6.07 1.88
N ALA A 137 -10.90 5.71 1.39
CA ALA A 137 -9.69 5.58 2.20
C ALA A 137 -9.38 6.89 2.95
N GLN A 138 -9.52 8.04 2.30
CA GLN A 138 -9.33 9.37 2.89
C GLN A 138 -10.23 9.65 4.10
N ASN A 139 -11.42 9.04 4.15
CA ASN A 139 -12.39 9.24 5.21
C ASN A 139 -12.28 8.19 6.34
N ILE A 140 -11.32 7.27 6.28
CA ILE A 140 -11.09 6.29 7.35
C ILE A 140 -10.46 6.97 8.57
N VAL A 141 -9.46 7.83 8.34
CA VAL A 141 -8.67 8.46 9.41
C VAL A 141 -9.11 9.92 9.57
N PRO A 142 -9.68 10.31 10.71
CA PRO A 142 -10.10 11.70 10.92
C PRO A 142 -8.88 12.63 11.04
N ARG A 143 -8.89 13.73 10.27
CA ARG A 143 -7.81 14.75 10.29
C ARG A 143 -7.69 15.49 11.63
N THR A 144 -8.76 15.50 12.42
CA THR A 144 -8.85 16.17 13.72
C THR A 144 -8.65 15.22 14.91
N GLY A 145 -8.38 13.94 14.65
CA GLY A 145 -8.19 12.91 15.69
C GLY A 145 -6.73 12.46 15.87
N GLY A 146 -6.55 11.19 16.23
CA GLY A 146 -5.23 10.55 16.27
C GLY A 146 -4.32 11.07 17.39
N ALA A 147 -3.01 11.14 17.12
CA ALA A 147 -1.99 11.43 18.12
C ALA A 147 -2.20 12.77 18.84
N ALA A 148 -2.64 13.81 18.14
CA ALA A 148 -2.89 15.12 18.73
C ALA A 148 -4.01 15.07 19.78
N LEU A 149 -5.11 14.36 19.49
CA LEU A 149 -6.24 14.19 20.40
C LEU A 149 -5.89 13.29 21.60
N VAL A 150 -5.13 12.22 21.36
CA VAL A 150 -4.63 11.37 22.45
C VAL A 150 -3.73 12.18 23.38
N ALA A 151 -2.79 12.95 22.84
CA ALA A 151 -1.88 13.78 23.62
C ALA A 151 -2.63 14.87 24.40
N SER A 152 -3.66 15.50 23.81
CA SER A 152 -4.45 16.51 24.53
C SER A 152 -5.24 15.89 25.69
N HIS A 153 -5.81 14.70 25.50
CA HIS A 153 -6.54 13.99 26.55
C HIS A 153 -5.64 13.57 27.71
N ILE A 154 -4.47 13.00 27.42
CA ILE A 154 -3.48 12.64 28.45
C ILE A 154 -3.07 13.87 29.27
N ARG A 155 -2.81 15.01 28.59
CA ARG A 155 -2.46 16.26 29.28
C ARG A 155 -3.59 16.80 30.17
N ALA A 156 -4.85 16.64 29.78
CA ALA A 156 -5.99 17.04 30.58
C ALA A 156 -6.15 16.14 31.81
N PHE A 157 -6.00 14.83 31.64
CA PHE A 157 -6.08 13.84 32.73
C PHE A 157 -5.03 14.10 33.82
N LEU A 158 -3.79 14.45 33.45
CA LEU A 158 -2.71 14.72 34.41
C LEU A 158 -2.87 16.06 35.17
N ARG A 159 -3.83 16.91 34.79
CA ARG A 159 -4.09 18.22 35.42
C ARG A 159 -5.32 18.22 36.33
N GLY A 160 -6.11 17.15 36.33
CA GLY A 160 -7.25 16.94 37.23
C GLY A 160 -6.87 15.98 38.34
#